data_AF-A0A7C4UP09-F1
#
_entry.id   AF-A0A7C4UP09-F1
#
_cell.length_a   1.000
_cell.length_b   1.000
_cell.length_c   1.000
_cell.angle_alpha   90.00
_cell.angle_beta   90.00
_cell.angle_gamma   90.00
#
_symmetry.space_group_name_H-M   'P 1'
#
loop_
_entity.id
_entity.type
_entity.pdbx_description
1 polymer ?
#
loop_
_entity_poly.entity_id
_entity_poly.type
_entity_poly.pdbx_seq_one_letter_code
_entity_poly.pdbx_strand_id
1 'polypeptide(L)'
;MKKHRKFFLTLITVYFTLSIVGIYLFHSPEFSHDFVSKHESIHKLHKEVSKRPEYQKYKERPHLYRGDKETQEMFNQVLEYENSPEFKAEKRRIYLYLMWFRTLNTLTLIIASIRLGWKPLQHSLGNYQKKILTRKNTLEENHKKALEELSKAEKKQKELEVIIQKIEERKNQIISERLKQIEEQNKEALKQIDFLLETSKKEAEQECINNLRVMLIKESIQELEKKLYQTETPERLMTTIDKFNFLIEMLS
;
A
#
# COMPACT_ATOMS: atom_id res chain seq x y z
N MET A 1 29.84 35.05 7.30
CA MET A 1 29.92 36.29 6.49
C MET A 1 31.34 36.77 6.21
N LYS A 2 32.26 36.87 7.19
CA LYS A 2 33.63 37.40 6.99
C LYS A 2 34.43 36.77 5.83
N LYS A 3 34.36 35.45 5.64
CA LYS A 3 35.04 34.74 4.54
C LYS A 3 34.52 35.10 3.14
N HIS A 4 33.20 35.28 2.99
CA HIS A 4 32.62 35.71 1.71
C HIS A 4 33.00 37.15 1.40
N ARG A 5 32.92 38.04 2.40
CA ARG A 5 33.35 39.44 2.27
C ARG A 5 34.82 39.56 1.87
N LYS A 6 35.72 38.80 2.52
CA LYS A 6 37.15 38.76 2.16
C LYS A 6 37.35 38.29 0.71
N PHE A 7 36.67 37.23 0.30
CA PHE A 7 36.74 36.74 -1.08
C PHE A 7 36.27 37.77 -2.11
N PHE A 8 35.12 38.42 -1.89
CA PHE A 8 34.62 39.46 -2.79
C PHE A 8 35.58 40.63 -2.89
N LEU A 9 36.13 41.10 -1.76
CA LEU A 9 37.13 42.16 -1.76
C LEU A 9 38.36 41.74 -2.57
N THR A 10 38.90 40.54 -2.34
CA THR A 10 40.03 40.02 -3.12
C THR A 10 39.71 39.90 -4.60
N LEU A 11 38.54 39.37 -4.97
CA LEU A 11 38.11 39.21 -6.36
C LEU A 11 38.00 40.57 -7.05
N ILE A 12 37.40 41.56 -6.39
CA ILE A 12 37.27 42.92 -6.88
C ILE A 12 38.66 43.55 -7.06
N THR A 13 39.53 43.45 -6.05
CA THR A 13 40.89 43.99 -6.14
C THR A 13 41.67 43.36 -7.30
N VAL A 14 41.63 42.02 -7.43
CA VAL A 14 42.29 41.32 -8.55
C VAL A 14 41.71 41.76 -9.89
N TYR A 15 40.38 41.84 -10.01
CA TYR A 15 39.72 42.29 -11.22
C TYR A 15 40.15 43.71 -11.62
N PHE A 16 40.20 44.65 -10.67
CA PHE A 16 40.67 46.01 -10.93
C PHE A 16 42.14 46.02 -11.34
N THR A 17 43.02 45.29 -10.66
CA THR A 17 44.44 45.23 -11.05
C THR A 17 44.63 44.69 -12.46
N LEU A 18 43.93 43.60 -12.83
CA LEU A 18 44.00 43.02 -14.17
C LEU A 18 43.34 43.91 -15.24
N SER A 19 42.33 44.68 -14.85
CA SER A 19 41.72 45.68 -15.73
C SER A 19 42.70 46.81 -16.03
N ILE A 20 43.41 47.32 -15.01
CA ILE A 20 44.45 48.36 -15.18
C ILE A 20 45.57 47.84 -16.08
N VAL A 21 46.03 46.59 -15.90
CA VAL A 21 47.04 45.98 -16.78
C VAL A 21 46.54 45.89 -18.22
N GLY A 22 45.27 45.50 -18.43
CA GLY A 22 44.67 45.45 -19.76
C GLY A 22 44.61 46.82 -20.44
N ILE A 23 44.21 47.87 -19.69
CA ILE A 23 44.21 49.25 -20.18
C ILE A 23 45.63 49.70 -20.49
N TYR A 24 46.62 49.41 -19.64
CA TYR A 24 48.00 49.82 -19.88
C TYR A 24 48.60 49.15 -21.13
N LEU A 25 48.36 47.86 -21.34
CA LEU A 25 48.90 47.13 -22.48
C LEU A 25 48.21 47.49 -23.80
N PHE A 26 46.88 47.65 -23.78
CA PHE A 26 46.09 47.78 -25.00
C PHE A 26 45.44 49.16 -25.18
N HIS A 27 45.61 50.08 -24.23
CA HIS A 27 45.16 51.47 -24.24
C HIS A 27 43.64 51.68 -24.28
N SER A 28 43.04 51.58 -25.46
CA SER A 28 41.64 51.95 -25.71
C SER A 28 40.95 50.93 -26.64
N PRO A 29 39.63 50.71 -26.49
CA PRO A 29 38.85 49.94 -27.48
C PRO A 29 38.71 50.64 -28.84
N GLU A 30 39.10 51.91 -28.92
CA GLU A 30 39.05 52.70 -30.16
C GLU A 30 40.43 52.82 -30.80
N PHE A 31 40.48 53.27 -32.06
CA PHE A 31 41.73 53.60 -32.73
C PHE A 31 42.49 54.66 -31.94
N SER A 32 43.82 54.54 -31.90
CA SER A 32 44.66 55.51 -31.20
C SER A 32 44.52 56.91 -31.82
N HIS A 33 44.58 57.93 -30.97
CA HIS A 33 44.48 59.33 -31.40
C HIS A 33 45.53 59.65 -32.47
N ASP A 34 46.76 59.19 -32.29
CA ASP A 34 47.88 59.40 -33.22
C ASP A 34 47.61 58.79 -34.59
N PHE A 35 47.06 57.57 -34.63
CA PHE A 35 46.69 56.91 -35.88
C PHE A 35 45.57 57.66 -36.61
N VAL A 36 44.55 58.10 -35.88
CA VAL A 36 43.41 58.84 -36.44
C VAL A 36 43.86 60.21 -36.94
N SER A 37 44.72 60.92 -36.20
CA SER A 37 45.24 62.22 -36.60
C SER A 37 46.08 62.12 -37.87
N LYS A 38 46.95 61.11 -37.99
CA LYS A 38 47.79 60.90 -39.17
C LYS A 38 46.99 60.51 -40.43
N HIS A 39 45.85 59.84 -40.27
CA HIS A 39 45.03 59.31 -41.38
C HIS A 39 43.62 59.91 -41.42
N GLU A 40 43.42 61.13 -40.92
CA GLU A 40 42.09 61.65 -40.61
C GLU A 40 41.12 61.62 -41.81
N SER A 41 41.60 62.05 -42.98
CA SER A 41 40.81 62.12 -44.22
C SER A 41 40.36 60.73 -44.69
N ILE A 42 41.30 59.79 -44.84
CA ILE A 42 41.02 58.43 -45.30
C ILE A 42 40.26 57.61 -44.23
N HIS A 43 40.48 57.89 -42.95
CA HIS A 43 39.75 57.24 -41.85
C HIS A 43 38.28 57.67 -41.79
N LYS A 44 37.98 58.94 -42.06
CA LYS A 44 36.60 59.44 -42.22
C LYS A 44 35.93 58.78 -43.42
N LEU A 45 36.62 58.73 -44.56
CA LEU A 45 36.12 58.05 -45.76
C LEU A 45 35.84 56.56 -45.48
N HIS A 46 36.76 55.85 -44.83
CA HIS A 46 36.55 54.47 -44.39
C HIS A 46 35.32 54.33 -43.49
N LYS A 47 35.10 55.24 -42.52
CA LYS A 47 33.91 55.19 -41.64
C LYS A 47 32.59 55.36 -42.40
N GLU A 48 32.58 56.14 -43.47
CA GLU A 48 31.41 56.36 -44.33
C GLU A 48 31.17 55.21 -45.29
N VAL A 49 32.23 54.75 -45.95
CA VAL A 49 32.21 53.65 -46.93
C VAL A 49 31.91 52.31 -46.27
N SER A 50 32.47 52.02 -45.10
CA SER A 50 32.26 50.76 -44.37
C SER A 50 30.82 50.53 -43.90
N LYS A 51 29.98 51.57 -43.89
CA LYS A 51 28.53 51.45 -43.61
C LYS A 51 27.72 51.03 -44.84
N ARG A 52 28.28 51.18 -46.05
CA ARG A 52 27.58 50.86 -47.30
C ARG A 52 27.60 49.35 -47.55
N PRO A 53 26.45 48.70 -47.83
CA PRO A 53 26.43 47.26 -48.12
C PRO A 53 27.16 46.90 -49.42
N GLU A 54 27.24 47.83 -50.38
CA GLU A 54 27.97 47.66 -51.63
C GLU A 54 29.47 47.49 -51.43
N TYR A 55 30.05 48.19 -50.46
CA TYR A 55 31.47 48.08 -50.14
C TYR A 55 31.82 46.71 -49.58
N GLN A 56 30.92 46.08 -48.80
CA GLN A 56 31.15 44.71 -48.32
C GLN A 56 31.18 43.71 -49.47
N LYS A 57 30.23 43.83 -50.41
CA LYS A 57 30.22 43.00 -51.64
C LYS A 57 31.46 43.25 -52.49
N TYR A 58 31.90 44.51 -52.59
CA TYR A 58 33.13 44.88 -53.27
C TYR A 58 34.34 44.22 -52.63
N LYS A 59 34.50 44.32 -51.31
CA LYS A 59 35.61 43.75 -50.56
C LYS A 59 35.73 42.23 -50.71
N GLU A 60 34.62 41.51 -50.79
CA GLU A 60 34.62 40.05 -51.00
C GLU A 60 34.94 39.66 -52.44
N ARG A 61 34.40 40.40 -53.44
CA ARG A 61 34.57 40.08 -54.87
C ARG A 61 34.75 41.35 -55.71
N PRO A 62 35.93 42.01 -55.67
CA PRO A 62 36.14 43.31 -56.32
C PRO A 62 35.92 43.29 -57.83
N HIS A 63 36.32 42.20 -58.49
CA HIS A 63 36.23 42.00 -59.94
C HIS A 63 34.79 41.84 -60.47
N LEU A 64 33.79 41.66 -59.60
CA LEU A 64 32.38 41.51 -59.99
C LEU A 64 31.57 42.80 -59.81
N TYR A 65 32.17 43.85 -59.26
CA TYR A 65 31.48 45.11 -59.04
C TYR A 65 31.33 45.88 -60.36
N ARG A 66 30.09 46.33 -60.65
CA ARG A 66 29.72 47.03 -61.90
C ARG A 66 29.26 48.46 -61.65
N GLY A 67 29.65 49.06 -60.52
CA GLY A 67 29.26 50.42 -60.16
C GLY A 67 30.05 51.48 -60.93
N ASP A 68 29.81 52.74 -60.58
CA ASP A 68 30.49 53.89 -61.15
C ASP A 68 32.00 53.89 -60.81
N LYS A 69 32.82 54.43 -61.72
CA LYS A 69 34.29 54.47 -61.59
C LYS A 69 34.72 55.22 -60.34
N GLU A 70 34.07 56.34 -60.03
CA GLU A 70 34.37 57.13 -58.83
C GLU A 70 34.13 56.31 -57.54
N THR A 71 33.08 55.49 -57.52
CA THR A 71 32.77 54.63 -56.38
C THR A 71 33.77 53.48 -56.24
N GLN A 72 34.19 52.91 -57.36
CA GLN A 72 35.22 51.88 -57.38
C GLN A 72 36.58 52.41 -56.90
N GLU A 73 36.97 53.61 -57.30
CA GLU A 73 38.18 54.28 -56.82
C GLU A 73 38.12 54.57 -55.31
N MET A 74 36.99 55.08 -54.80
CA MET A 74 36.78 55.25 -53.35
C MET A 74 36.91 53.92 -52.60
N PHE A 75 36.32 52.84 -53.12
CA PHE A 75 36.41 51.52 -52.50
C PHE A 75 37.83 50.95 -52.51
N ASN A 76 38.60 51.17 -53.59
CA ASN A 76 40.00 50.78 -53.66
C ASN A 76 40.86 51.52 -52.64
N GLN A 77 40.69 52.84 -52.51
CA GLN A 77 41.43 53.65 -51.53
C GLN A 77 41.17 53.16 -50.10
N VAL A 78 39.91 52.84 -49.76
CA VAL A 78 39.57 52.30 -48.44
C VAL A 78 40.12 50.88 -48.27
N LEU A 79 40.11 50.04 -49.31
CA LEU A 79 40.65 48.69 -49.26
C LEU A 79 42.18 48.67 -49.06
N GLU A 80 42.90 49.58 -49.72
CA GLU A 80 44.35 49.77 -49.51
C GLU A 80 44.64 50.27 -48.10
N TYR A 81 43.85 51.22 -47.60
CA TYR A 81 43.94 51.70 -46.23
C TYR A 81 43.72 50.59 -45.20
N GLU A 82 42.70 49.75 -45.37
CA GLU A 82 42.46 48.59 -44.51
C GLU A 82 43.59 47.55 -44.58
N ASN A 83 44.25 47.43 -45.73
CA ASN A 83 45.34 46.49 -45.93
C ASN A 83 46.68 46.98 -45.40
N SER A 84 46.79 48.27 -45.07
CA SER A 84 48.00 48.87 -44.50
C SER A 84 48.44 48.18 -43.20
N PRO A 85 49.75 48.06 -42.94
CA PRO A 85 50.26 47.45 -41.72
C PRO A 85 49.85 48.23 -40.46
N GLU A 86 49.76 49.56 -40.55
CA GLU A 86 49.36 50.43 -39.44
C GLU A 86 47.90 50.20 -39.04
N PHE A 87 46.97 50.13 -40.01
CA PHE A 87 45.56 49.82 -39.74
C PHE A 87 45.38 48.42 -39.15
N LYS A 88 46.08 47.42 -39.69
CA LYS A 88 46.04 46.04 -39.19
C LYS A 88 46.58 45.94 -37.76
N ALA A 89 47.64 46.67 -37.42
CA ALA A 89 48.20 46.71 -36.08
C ALA A 89 47.21 47.32 -35.06
N GLU A 90 46.55 48.44 -35.41
CA GLU A 90 45.53 49.06 -34.58
C GLU A 90 44.29 48.16 -34.40
N LYS A 91 43.81 47.54 -35.49
CA LYS A 91 42.72 46.56 -35.42
C LYS A 91 43.08 45.38 -34.51
N ARG A 92 44.32 44.89 -34.57
CA ARG A 92 44.82 43.82 -33.69
C ARG A 92 44.87 44.28 -32.24
N ARG A 93 45.35 45.49 -31.95
CA ARG A 93 45.36 46.07 -30.60
C ARG A 93 43.95 46.13 -30.01
N ILE A 94 42.99 46.64 -30.77
CA ILE A 94 41.57 46.71 -30.37
C ILE A 94 41.00 45.30 -30.14
N TYR A 95 41.29 44.35 -31.02
CA TYR A 95 40.85 42.96 -30.85
C TYR A 95 41.40 42.35 -29.56
N LEU A 96 42.70 42.53 -29.29
CA LEU A 96 43.34 42.03 -28.07
C LEU A 96 42.78 42.70 -26.81
N TYR A 97 42.48 44.00 -26.86
CA TYR A 97 41.76 44.71 -25.80
C TYR A 97 40.42 44.01 -25.51
N LEU A 98 39.59 43.83 -26.53
CA LEU A 98 38.26 43.22 -26.39
C LEU A 98 38.34 41.78 -25.86
N MET A 99 39.27 40.99 -26.38
CA MET A 99 39.49 39.61 -25.93
C MET A 99 39.99 39.54 -24.49
N TRP A 100 40.87 40.44 -24.08
CA TRP A 100 41.35 40.52 -22.71
C TRP A 100 40.19 40.74 -21.73
N PHE A 101 39.39 41.78 -21.95
CA PHE A 101 38.27 42.11 -21.08
C PHE A 101 37.17 41.04 -21.11
N ARG A 102 36.87 40.47 -22.29
CA ARG A 102 35.91 39.37 -22.39
C ARG A 102 36.36 38.15 -21.59
N THR A 103 37.64 37.77 -21.70
CA THR A 103 38.22 36.66 -20.93
C THR A 103 38.20 36.95 -19.44
N LEU A 104 38.64 38.14 -19.02
CA LEU A 104 38.66 38.56 -17.63
C LEU A 104 37.25 38.53 -17.01
N ASN A 105 36.26 39.07 -17.71
CA ASN A 105 34.86 39.05 -17.27
C ASN A 105 34.34 37.62 -17.12
N THR A 106 34.57 36.78 -18.14
CA THR A 106 34.10 35.40 -18.16
C THR A 106 34.70 34.58 -17.01
N LEU A 107 36.02 34.68 -16.82
CA LEU A 107 36.72 33.99 -15.72
C LEU A 107 36.22 34.46 -14.36
N THR A 108 36.07 35.77 -14.18
CA THR A 108 35.57 36.35 -12.92
C THR A 108 34.17 35.84 -12.60
N LEU A 109 33.27 35.78 -13.59
CA LEU A 109 31.93 35.23 -13.45
C LEU A 109 31.93 33.73 -13.11
N ILE A 110 32.77 32.93 -13.78
CA ILE A 110 32.91 31.49 -13.49
C ILE A 110 33.37 31.29 -12.04
N ILE A 111 34.42 32.01 -11.63
CA ILE A 111 34.99 31.90 -10.27
C ILE A 111 33.94 32.32 -9.22
N ALA A 112 33.22 33.41 -9.44
CA ALA A 112 32.15 33.86 -8.55
C ALA A 112 31.01 32.83 -8.47
N SER A 113 30.56 32.33 -9.63
CA SER A 113 29.48 31.35 -9.75
C SER A 113 29.79 30.05 -9.03
N ILE A 114 30.99 29.49 -9.24
CA ILE A 114 31.43 28.27 -8.56
C ILE A 114 31.48 28.53 -7.05
N ARG A 115 32.10 29.63 -6.61
CA ARG A 115 32.31 29.87 -5.19
C ARG A 115 31.00 30.07 -4.40
N LEU A 116 30.01 30.70 -5.03
CA LEU A 116 28.71 31.00 -4.45
C LEU A 116 27.70 29.87 -4.64
N GLY A 117 27.66 29.25 -5.81
CA GLY A 117 26.68 28.24 -6.19
C GLY A 117 27.03 26.82 -5.75
N TRP A 118 28.32 26.48 -5.63
CA TRP A 118 28.74 25.11 -5.33
C TRP A 118 28.28 24.62 -3.95
N LYS A 119 28.41 25.47 -2.92
CA LYS A 119 27.98 25.12 -1.56
C LYS A 119 26.47 24.87 -1.41
N PRO A 120 25.57 25.77 -1.84
CA PRO A 120 24.14 25.51 -1.77
C PRO A 120 23.73 24.32 -2.63
N LEU A 121 24.37 24.13 -3.79
CA LEU A 121 24.15 22.95 -4.63
C LEU A 121 24.51 21.66 -3.87
N GLN A 122 25.69 21.58 -3.28
CA GLN A 122 26.12 20.43 -2.46
C GLN A 122 25.19 20.20 -1.27
N HIS A 123 24.75 21.27 -0.60
CA HIS A 123 23.83 21.15 0.52
C HIS A 123 22.47 20.58 0.09
N SER A 124 21.92 21.08 -1.03
CA SER A 124 20.68 20.58 -1.61
C SER A 124 20.80 19.09 -1.97
N LEU A 125 21.84 18.73 -2.73
CA LEU A 125 22.09 17.33 -3.13
C LEU A 125 22.28 16.41 -1.93
N GLY A 126 23.03 16.85 -0.91
CA GLY A 126 23.21 16.09 0.32
C GLY A 126 21.90 15.88 1.09
N ASN A 127 21.00 16.86 1.12
CA ASN A 127 19.69 16.71 1.74
C ASN A 127 18.81 15.70 0.99
N TYR A 128 18.85 15.71 -0.35
CA TYR A 128 18.16 14.70 -1.15
C TYR A 128 18.70 13.29 -0.89
N GLN A 129 20.02 13.10 -0.88
CA GLN A 129 20.64 11.82 -0.55
C GLN A 129 20.22 11.33 0.84
N LYS A 130 20.27 12.20 1.86
CA LYS A 130 19.82 11.86 3.22
C LYS A 130 18.35 11.46 3.23
N LYS A 131 17.47 12.18 2.54
CA LYS A 131 16.04 11.87 2.47
C LYS A 131 15.75 10.53 1.80
N ILE A 132 16.51 10.17 0.77
CA ILE A 132 16.42 8.86 0.12
C ILE A 132 16.89 7.76 1.07
N LEU A 133 18.03 7.98 1.74
CA LEU A 133 18.59 7.02 2.69
C LEU A 133 17.65 6.77 3.87
N THR A 134 17.08 7.83 4.45
CA THR A 134 16.12 7.69 5.57
C THR A 134 14.87 6.95 5.13
N ARG A 135 14.31 7.26 3.95
CA ARG A 135 13.17 6.53 3.39
C ARG A 135 13.47 5.05 3.18
N LYS A 136 14.64 4.72 2.65
CA LYS A 136 15.09 3.33 2.49
C LYS A 136 15.13 2.62 3.83
N ASN A 137 15.79 3.20 4.83
CA ASN A 137 15.92 2.61 6.16
C ASN A 137 14.54 2.41 6.83
N THR A 138 13.63 3.38 6.71
CA THR A 138 12.26 3.24 7.25
C THR A 138 11.48 2.13 6.56
N LEU A 139 11.66 1.95 5.24
CA LEU A 139 11.02 0.86 4.51
C LEU A 139 11.57 -0.51 4.94
N GLU A 140 12.89 -0.62 5.11
CA GLU A 140 13.52 -1.85 5.60
C GLU A 140 13.07 -2.20 7.03
N GLU A 141 12.96 -1.20 7.92
CA GLU A 141 12.46 -1.41 9.28
C GLU A 141 10.99 -1.82 9.30
N ASN A 142 10.15 -1.16 8.50
CA ASN A 142 8.74 -1.51 8.38
C ASN A 142 8.55 -2.92 7.78
N HIS A 143 9.34 -3.28 6.78
CA HIS A 143 9.33 -4.61 6.19
C HIS A 143 9.72 -5.67 7.22
N LYS A 144 10.75 -5.41 8.03
CA LYS A 144 11.15 -6.31 9.12
C LYS A 144 10.04 -6.48 10.16
N LYS A 145 9.39 -5.39 10.58
CA LYS A 145 8.24 -5.43 11.50
C LYS A 145 7.08 -6.24 10.92
N ALA A 146 6.75 -6.03 9.64
CA ALA A 146 5.70 -6.77 8.96
C ALA A 146 6.00 -8.28 8.90
N LEU A 147 7.25 -8.66 8.63
CA LEU A 147 7.66 -10.07 8.68
C LEU A 147 7.56 -10.67 10.10
N GLU A 148 7.94 -9.91 11.12
CA GLU A 148 7.80 -10.35 12.51
C GLU A 148 6.32 -10.53 12.89
N GLU A 149 5.44 -9.61 12.51
CA GLU A 149 3.99 -9.71 12.72
C GLU A 149 3.38 -10.89 11.97
N LEU A 150 3.76 -11.10 10.72
CA LEU A 150 3.33 -12.24 9.91
C LEU A 150 3.74 -13.55 10.59
N SER A 151 5.00 -13.67 11.03
CA SER A 151 5.48 -14.87 11.72
C SER A 151 4.72 -15.14 13.04
N LYS A 152 4.32 -14.09 13.77
CA LYS A 152 3.50 -14.22 14.98
C LYS A 152 2.07 -14.65 14.66
N ALA A 153 1.49 -14.11 13.59
CA ALA A 153 0.16 -14.49 13.12
C ALA A 153 0.12 -15.96 12.67
N GLU A 154 1.11 -16.41 11.91
CA GLU A 154 1.24 -17.81 11.48
C GLU A 154 1.36 -18.77 12.67
N LYS A 155 2.11 -18.41 13.71
CA LYS A 155 2.20 -19.20 14.95
C LYS A 155 0.85 -19.33 15.64
N LYS A 156 0.13 -18.20 15.80
CA LYS A 156 -1.22 -18.19 16.39
C LYS A 156 -2.21 -19.03 15.57
N GLN A 157 -2.09 -19.00 14.25
CA GLN A 157 -2.94 -19.81 13.37
C GLN A 157 -2.71 -21.30 13.60
N LYS A 158 -1.44 -21.75 13.69
CA LYS A 158 -1.12 -23.14 14.01
C LYS A 158 -1.62 -23.56 15.40
N GLU A 159 -1.51 -22.69 16.40
CA GLU A 159 -2.07 -22.94 17.73
C GLU A 159 -3.59 -23.11 17.70
N LEU A 160 -4.29 -22.25 16.94
CA LEU A 160 -5.74 -22.33 16.74
C LEU A 160 -6.14 -23.66 16.08
N GLU A 161 -5.42 -24.11 15.06
CA GLU A 161 -5.67 -25.41 14.41
C GLU A 161 -5.57 -26.57 15.40
N VAL A 162 -4.56 -26.57 16.28
CA VAL A 162 -4.41 -27.58 17.34
C VAL A 162 -5.54 -27.53 18.36
N ILE A 163 -6.00 -26.33 18.74
CA ILE A 163 -7.13 -26.17 19.67
C ILE A 163 -8.42 -26.73 19.05
N ILE A 164 -8.67 -26.43 17.77
CA ILE A 164 -9.84 -26.93 17.04
C ILE A 164 -9.84 -28.46 17.02
N GLN A 165 -8.71 -29.09 16.70
CA GLN A 165 -8.58 -30.55 16.73
C GLN A 165 -8.90 -31.14 18.11
N LYS A 166 -8.37 -30.55 19.19
CA LYS A 166 -8.67 -31.02 20.57
C LYS A 166 -10.15 -30.88 20.94
N ILE A 167 -10.80 -29.80 20.51
CA ILE A 167 -12.24 -29.61 20.75
C ILE A 167 -13.03 -30.68 20.00
N GLU A 168 -12.66 -30.98 18.77
CA GLU A 168 -13.33 -31.97 17.93
C GLU A 168 -13.16 -33.40 18.48
N GLU A 169 -11.96 -33.76 18.94
CA GLU A 169 -11.72 -35.01 19.68
C GLU A 169 -12.59 -35.11 20.93
N ARG A 170 -12.64 -34.05 21.74
CA ARG A 170 -13.46 -34.03 22.97
C ARG A 170 -14.97 -34.11 22.66
N LYS A 171 -15.42 -33.45 21.59
CA LYS A 171 -16.81 -33.55 21.09
C LYS A 171 -17.14 -35.00 20.75
N ASN A 172 -16.26 -35.67 20.00
CA ASN A 172 -16.46 -37.06 19.59
C ASN A 172 -16.47 -38.01 20.79
N GLN A 173 -15.59 -37.79 21.79
CA GLN A 173 -15.62 -38.54 23.04
C GLN A 173 -16.95 -38.39 23.77
N ILE A 174 -17.41 -37.15 23.99
CA ILE A 174 -18.69 -36.87 24.68
C ILE A 174 -19.87 -37.49 23.92
N ILE A 175 -19.90 -37.39 22.59
CA ILE A 175 -20.94 -38.03 21.77
C ILE A 175 -20.91 -39.55 21.97
N SER A 176 -19.73 -40.18 21.93
CA SER A 176 -19.62 -41.63 22.11
C SER A 176 -20.06 -42.09 23.50
N GLU A 177 -19.76 -41.34 24.55
CA GLU A 177 -20.20 -41.63 25.92
C GLU A 177 -21.71 -41.47 26.06
N ARG A 178 -22.28 -40.41 25.50
CA ARG A 178 -23.74 -40.19 25.51
C ARG A 178 -24.49 -41.27 24.73
N LEU A 179 -23.97 -41.69 23.58
CA LEU A 179 -24.55 -42.80 22.82
C LEU A 179 -24.55 -44.10 23.63
N LYS A 180 -23.44 -44.43 24.30
CA LYS A 180 -23.38 -45.60 25.19
C LYS A 180 -24.38 -45.52 26.33
N GLN A 181 -24.51 -44.36 26.98
CA GLN A 181 -25.51 -44.15 28.03
C GLN A 181 -26.94 -44.33 27.52
N ILE A 182 -27.25 -43.78 26.34
CA ILE A 182 -28.58 -43.93 25.72
C ILE A 182 -28.85 -45.40 25.37
N GLU A 183 -27.87 -46.12 24.81
CA GLU A 183 -28.00 -47.56 24.53
C GLU A 183 -28.25 -48.39 25.80
N GLU A 184 -27.58 -48.05 26.89
CA GLU A 184 -27.74 -48.72 28.18
C GLU A 184 -29.12 -48.44 28.79
N GLN A 185 -29.55 -47.17 28.80
CA GLN A 185 -30.90 -46.77 29.20
C GLN A 185 -31.98 -47.44 28.35
N ASN A 186 -31.79 -47.53 27.03
CA ASN A 186 -32.73 -48.21 26.15
C ASN A 186 -32.82 -49.71 26.46
N LYS A 187 -31.69 -50.38 26.77
CA LYS A 187 -31.70 -51.78 27.19
C LYS A 187 -32.44 -51.98 28.51
N GLU A 188 -32.26 -51.08 29.47
CA GLU A 188 -32.99 -51.12 30.74
C GLU A 188 -34.49 -50.88 30.54
N ALA A 189 -34.85 -49.88 29.73
CA ALA A 189 -36.24 -49.58 29.40
C ALA A 189 -36.93 -50.77 28.71
N LEU A 190 -36.27 -51.42 27.75
CA LEU A 190 -36.79 -52.62 27.09
C LEU A 190 -37.07 -53.75 28.09
N LYS A 191 -36.13 -54.02 29.01
CA LYS A 191 -36.33 -55.02 30.07
C LYS A 191 -37.50 -54.70 30.99
N GLN A 192 -37.70 -53.43 31.33
CA GLN A 192 -38.83 -53.00 32.15
C GLN A 192 -40.15 -53.16 31.40
N ILE A 193 -40.20 -52.81 30.11
CA ILE A 193 -41.36 -53.00 29.26
C ILE A 193 -41.72 -54.49 29.19
N ASP A 194 -40.74 -55.36 28.93
CA ASP A 194 -40.96 -56.82 28.87
C ASP A 194 -41.51 -57.36 30.20
N PHE A 195 -40.94 -56.94 31.33
CA PHE A 195 -41.41 -57.33 32.66
C PHE A 195 -42.85 -56.88 32.94
N LEU A 196 -43.20 -55.63 32.58
CA LEU A 196 -44.55 -55.10 32.75
C LEU A 196 -45.56 -55.83 31.86
N LEU A 197 -45.18 -56.16 30.62
CA LEU A 197 -46.02 -56.94 29.70
C LEU A 197 -46.28 -58.35 30.24
N GLU A 198 -45.26 -59.04 30.76
CA GLU A 198 -45.43 -60.36 31.38
C GLU A 198 -46.33 -60.30 32.63
N THR A 199 -46.17 -59.27 33.45
CA THR A 199 -46.98 -59.09 34.66
C THR A 199 -48.44 -58.81 34.31
N SER A 200 -48.69 -57.88 33.38
CA SER A 200 -50.03 -57.56 32.89
C SER A 200 -50.72 -58.78 32.25
N LYS A 201 -49.96 -59.60 31.52
CA LYS A 201 -50.50 -60.86 30.97
C LYS A 201 -50.97 -61.81 32.07
N LYS A 202 -50.17 -62.00 33.13
CA LYS A 202 -50.56 -62.84 34.28
C LYS A 202 -51.76 -62.28 35.02
N GLU A 203 -51.84 -60.98 35.20
CA GLU A 203 -53.01 -60.31 35.82
C GLU A 203 -54.27 -60.52 34.98
N ALA A 204 -54.20 -60.34 33.66
CA ALA A 204 -55.31 -60.57 32.75
C ALA A 204 -55.76 -62.05 32.72
N GLU A 205 -54.81 -63.00 32.75
CA GLU A 205 -55.11 -64.43 32.89
C GLU A 205 -55.85 -64.72 34.21
N GLN A 206 -55.37 -64.15 35.32
CA GLN A 206 -55.99 -64.32 36.63
C GLN A 206 -57.40 -63.70 36.71
N GLU A 207 -57.59 -62.51 36.12
CA GLU A 207 -58.89 -61.86 36.01
C GLU A 207 -59.85 -62.69 35.17
N CYS A 208 -59.41 -63.23 34.03
CA CYS A 208 -60.19 -64.13 33.19
C CYS A 208 -60.62 -65.39 33.97
N ILE A 209 -59.69 -66.02 34.71
CA ILE A 209 -59.98 -67.18 35.55
C ILE A 209 -61.04 -66.85 36.62
N ASN A 210 -60.88 -65.71 37.30
CA ASN A 210 -61.83 -65.27 38.33
C ASN A 210 -63.21 -64.99 37.72
N ASN A 211 -63.27 -64.33 36.56
CA ASN A 211 -64.52 -64.06 35.85
C ASN A 211 -65.21 -65.37 35.40
N LEU A 212 -64.45 -66.32 34.86
CA LEU A 212 -64.96 -67.66 34.51
C LEU A 212 -65.49 -68.41 35.73
N ARG A 213 -64.79 -68.37 36.87
CA ARG A 213 -65.25 -68.96 38.14
C ARG A 213 -66.58 -68.36 38.59
N VAL A 214 -66.70 -67.03 38.58
CA VAL A 214 -67.94 -66.34 38.96
C VAL A 214 -69.08 -66.72 38.01
N MET A 215 -68.84 -66.77 36.70
CA MET A 215 -69.85 -67.21 35.73
C MET A 215 -70.29 -68.66 35.99
N LEU A 216 -69.35 -69.59 36.19
CA LEU A 216 -69.65 -70.99 36.47
C LEU A 216 -70.41 -71.17 37.80
N ILE A 217 -70.06 -70.43 38.86
CA ILE A 217 -70.79 -70.44 40.13
C ILE A 217 -72.23 -69.95 39.90
N LYS A 218 -72.40 -68.85 39.16
CA LYS A 218 -73.73 -68.28 38.87
C LYS A 218 -74.58 -69.24 38.04
N GLU A 219 -74.00 -69.87 37.03
CA GLU A 219 -74.67 -70.88 36.20
C GLU A 219 -75.04 -72.11 37.02
N SER A 220 -74.15 -72.57 37.92
CA SER A 220 -74.41 -73.67 38.84
C SER A 220 -75.54 -73.36 39.82
N ILE A 221 -75.58 -72.13 40.38
CA ILE A 221 -76.67 -71.66 41.24
C ILE A 221 -77.97 -71.63 40.44
N GLN A 222 -77.97 -71.10 39.22
CA GLN A 222 -79.17 -71.08 38.36
C GLN A 222 -79.67 -72.48 38.02
N GLU A 223 -78.78 -73.44 37.74
CA GLU A 223 -79.16 -74.84 37.54
C GLU A 223 -79.72 -75.47 38.82
N LEU A 224 -79.12 -75.19 39.98
CA LEU A 224 -79.59 -75.64 41.29
C LEU A 224 -80.98 -75.08 41.61
N GLU A 225 -81.19 -73.77 41.42
CA GLU A 225 -82.49 -73.11 41.56
C GLU A 225 -83.52 -73.79 40.64
N LYS A 226 -83.19 -73.98 39.36
CA LYS A 226 -84.09 -74.64 38.40
C LYS A 226 -84.44 -76.07 38.82
N LYS A 227 -83.47 -76.83 39.35
CA LYS A 227 -83.71 -78.19 39.88
C LYS A 227 -84.56 -78.16 41.15
N LEU A 228 -84.31 -77.24 42.07
CA LEU A 228 -85.10 -77.07 43.30
C LEU A 228 -86.56 -76.75 42.96
N TYR A 229 -86.81 -75.77 42.08
CA TYR A 229 -88.15 -75.45 41.60
C TYR A 229 -88.89 -76.63 40.95
N GLN A 230 -88.16 -77.59 40.36
CA GLN A 230 -88.74 -78.78 39.74
C GLN A 230 -88.95 -79.96 40.72
N THR A 231 -88.27 -79.96 41.87
CA THR A 231 -88.25 -81.10 42.81
C THR A 231 -88.81 -80.79 44.20
N GLU A 232 -89.11 -79.53 44.51
CA GLU A 232 -89.69 -79.13 45.79
C GLU A 232 -91.19 -79.41 45.87
N THR A 233 -91.57 -80.19 46.89
CA THR A 233 -92.95 -80.36 47.35
C THR A 233 -93.18 -79.51 48.62
N PRO A 234 -94.41 -79.04 48.88
CA PRO A 234 -94.72 -78.17 50.04
C PRO A 234 -94.25 -78.73 51.39
N GLU A 235 -94.25 -80.06 51.55
CA GLU A 235 -93.83 -80.77 52.75
C GLU A 235 -92.31 -80.71 52.98
N ARG A 236 -91.51 -80.77 51.90
CA ARG A 236 -90.04 -80.64 51.97
C ARG A 236 -89.61 -79.20 52.26
N LEU A 237 -90.35 -78.21 51.75
CA LEU A 237 -90.10 -76.81 52.06
C LEU A 237 -90.32 -76.52 53.55
N MET A 238 -91.43 -77.01 54.11
CA MET A 238 -91.74 -76.93 55.55
C MET A 238 -90.63 -77.53 56.42
N THR A 239 -90.16 -78.74 56.10
CA THR A 239 -89.06 -79.36 56.88
C THR A 239 -87.73 -78.62 56.77
N THR A 240 -87.48 -77.96 55.65
CA THR A 240 -86.25 -77.18 55.44
C THR A 240 -86.32 -75.84 56.19
N ILE A 241 -87.49 -75.18 56.18
CA ILE A 241 -87.77 -73.97 56.95
C ILE A 241 -87.68 -74.25 58.46
N ASP A 242 -88.26 -75.36 58.93
CA ASP A 242 -88.16 -75.76 60.34
C ASP A 242 -86.71 -76.01 60.77
N LYS A 243 -85.91 -76.68 59.93
CA LYS A 243 -84.48 -76.87 60.18
C LYS A 243 -83.69 -75.56 60.16
N PHE A 244 -84.02 -74.63 59.26
CA PHE A 244 -83.37 -73.34 59.17
C PHE A 244 -83.69 -72.46 60.38
N ASN A 245 -84.96 -72.46 60.83
CA ASN A 245 -85.39 -71.78 62.06
C ASN A 245 -84.70 -72.37 63.29
N PHE A 246 -84.61 -73.70 63.39
CA PHE A 246 -83.86 -74.35 64.46
C PHE A 246 -82.36 -73.96 64.47
N LEU A 247 -81.74 -73.88 63.29
CA LEU A 247 -80.34 -73.47 63.17
C LEU A 247 -80.12 -71.99 63.49
N ILE A 248 -81.07 -71.11 63.13
CA ILE A 248 -81.03 -69.69 63.51
C ILE A 248 -81.21 -69.53 65.01
N GLU A 249 -82.15 -70.24 65.64
CA GLU A 249 -82.33 -70.23 67.10
C GLU A 249 -81.11 -70.76 67.88
N MET A 250 -80.31 -71.66 67.29
CA MET A 250 -79.05 -72.09 67.88
C MET A 250 -77.88 -71.10 67.69
N LEU A 251 -77.96 -70.20 66.70
CA LEU A 251 -76.93 -69.21 66.39
C LEU A 251 -77.25 -67.80 66.94
N SER A 252 -78.50 -67.58 67.40
CA SER A 252 -78.94 -66.40 68.16
C SER A 252 -78.76 -66.60 69.66
#